data_AF-A0A9P1KIL8-F1
#
_entry.id   AF-A0A9P1KIL8-F1
#
_cell.length_a   1.000
_cell.length_b   1.000
_cell.length_c   1.000
_cell.angle_alpha   90.00
_cell.angle_beta   90.00
_cell.angle_gamma   90.00
#
_symmetry.space_group_name_H-M   'P 1'
#
loop_
_entity.id
_entity.type
_entity.pdbx_description
1 polymer ?
#
loop_
_entity_poly.entity_id
_entity_poly.type
_entity_poly.pdbx_seq_one_letter_code
_entity_poly.pdbx_strand_id
1 'polypeptide(L)'
;MRTAFVGTKNQVSATALQALIQELSKAIYFGRTVDKVSGFCQNFDPEKLAPTGQVFNQTAEIRWQQKGDSYDILWLGIEPAQLPPGFTAMEGDWCCDLQDLQAKVYPPTETKLPRRLRNLPDEIDIKQRYFRDRQTATIHFTALTYQ
;
A
#
# COMPACT_ATOMS: atom_id res chain seq x y z
N MET A 1 -20.00 -2.74 -0.88
CA MET A 1 -18.94 -3.26 0.01
C MET A 1 -18.42 -4.56 -0.53
N ARG A 2 -17.10 -4.73 -0.50
CA ARG A 2 -16.44 -6.02 -0.79
C ARG A 2 -15.93 -6.64 0.52
N THR A 3 -15.82 -7.95 0.56
CA THR A 3 -15.04 -8.64 1.59
C THR A 3 -13.59 -8.17 1.50
N ALA A 4 -12.98 -7.93 2.66
CA ALA A 4 -11.61 -7.50 2.77
C ALA A 4 -10.86 -8.38 3.78
N PHE A 5 -9.54 -8.36 3.68
CA PHE A 5 -8.65 -9.00 4.64
C PHE A 5 -7.57 -8.02 5.06
N VAL A 6 -7.27 -8.08 6.36
CA VAL A 6 -6.16 -7.35 6.98
C VAL A 6 -5.30 -8.38 7.70
N GLY A 7 -4.00 -8.34 7.47
CA GLY A 7 -3.09 -9.23 8.18
C GLY A 7 -1.70 -8.65 8.34
N THR A 8 -0.97 -9.21 9.28
CA THR A 8 0.38 -8.77 9.62
C THR A 8 1.36 -9.92 9.56
N LYS A 9 2.62 -9.61 9.23
CA LYS A 9 3.74 -10.54 9.30
C LYS A 9 4.96 -9.81 9.83
N ASN A 10 5.51 -10.28 10.93
CA ASN A 10 6.63 -9.63 11.62
C ASN A 10 7.94 -10.37 11.33
N GLN A 11 9.06 -9.70 11.60
CA GLN A 11 10.41 -10.29 11.46
C GLN A 11 10.70 -10.85 10.07
N VAL A 12 10.21 -10.20 9.02
CA VAL A 12 10.40 -10.62 7.63
C VAL A 12 11.78 -10.17 7.14
N SER A 13 12.53 -11.06 6.49
CA SER A 13 13.83 -10.69 5.91
C SER A 13 13.66 -9.79 4.68
N ALA A 14 14.70 -9.02 4.34
CA ALA A 14 14.68 -8.17 3.14
C ALA A 14 14.36 -8.96 1.86
N THR A 15 14.97 -10.14 1.68
CA THR A 15 14.72 -11.02 0.53
C THR A 15 13.29 -11.52 0.47
N ALA A 16 12.69 -11.88 1.61
CA ALA A 16 11.30 -12.33 1.66
C ALA A 16 10.32 -11.18 1.35
N LEU A 17 10.60 -9.97 1.82
CA LEU A 17 9.82 -8.78 1.47
C LEU A 17 9.93 -8.45 -0.03
N GLN A 18 11.14 -8.52 -0.60
CA GLN A 18 11.33 -8.31 -2.05
C GLN A 18 10.53 -9.32 -2.89
N ALA A 19 10.57 -10.61 -2.52
CA ALA A 19 9.79 -11.64 -3.20
C ALA A 19 8.28 -11.34 -3.14
N LEU A 20 7.77 -10.98 -1.95
CA LEU A 20 6.37 -10.62 -1.76
C LEU A 20 5.95 -9.39 -2.60
N ILE A 21 6.82 -8.39 -2.69
CA ILE A 21 6.59 -7.20 -3.51
C ILE A 21 6.55 -7.56 -5.01
N GLN A 22 7.41 -8.47 -5.47
CA GLN A 22 7.47 -8.90 -6.87
C GLN A 22 6.29 -9.76 -7.30
N GLU A 23 5.63 -10.46 -6.38
CA GLU A 23 4.40 -11.22 -6.66
C GLU A 23 3.22 -10.31 -7.04
N LEU A 24 3.25 -9.04 -6.64
CA LEU A 24 2.22 -8.07 -6.99
C LEU A 24 2.38 -7.57 -8.42
N SER A 25 1.58 -8.11 -9.33
CA SER A 25 1.52 -7.62 -10.71
C SER A 25 0.97 -6.19 -10.81
N LYS A 26 1.50 -5.44 -11.79
CA LYS A 26 1.09 -4.06 -12.15
C LYS A 26 1.11 -3.07 -10.98
N ALA A 27 1.92 -3.32 -9.96
CA ALA A 27 1.87 -2.49 -8.76
C ALA A 27 2.66 -1.19 -8.88
N ILE A 28 2.29 -0.25 -8.03
CA ILE A 28 2.98 1.03 -7.84
C ILE A 28 3.65 0.99 -6.46
N TYR A 29 4.91 1.36 -6.42
CA TYR A 29 5.76 1.31 -5.24
C TYR A 29 6.19 2.72 -4.84
N PHE A 30 6.34 2.96 -3.54
CA PHE A 30 7.18 4.04 -3.07
C PHE A 30 7.81 3.72 -1.71
N GLY A 31 9.07 4.14 -1.58
CA GLY A 31 9.86 4.05 -0.36
C GLY A 31 9.94 5.38 0.37
N ARG A 32 10.22 5.31 1.66
CA ARG A 32 10.36 6.43 2.58
C ARG A 32 11.58 6.21 3.48
N THR A 33 12.41 7.24 3.57
CA THR A 33 13.39 7.45 4.64
C THR A 33 12.91 8.59 5.53
N VAL A 34 13.66 8.93 6.58
CA VAL A 34 13.30 10.00 7.52
C VAL A 34 13.14 11.36 6.83
N ASP A 35 13.89 11.60 5.77
CA ASP A 35 14.05 12.88 5.09
C ASP A 35 13.50 12.89 3.66
N LYS A 36 13.12 11.73 3.11
CA LYS A 36 12.83 11.60 1.68
C LYS A 36 11.76 10.56 1.37
N VAL A 37 10.98 10.86 0.34
CA VAL A 37 10.10 9.90 -0.35
C VAL A 37 10.64 9.66 -1.74
N SER A 38 10.67 8.41 -2.20
CA SER A 38 11.21 8.06 -3.53
C SER A 38 10.43 8.66 -4.71
N GLY A 39 9.15 9.02 -4.47
CA GLY A 39 8.16 9.16 -5.54
C GLY A 39 7.58 7.81 -5.93
N PHE A 40 6.57 7.82 -6.80
CA PHE A 40 5.96 6.60 -7.30
C PHE A 40 6.85 5.94 -8.35
N CYS A 41 7.01 4.63 -8.27
CA CYS A 41 7.76 3.82 -9.21
C CYS A 41 6.87 2.68 -9.71
N GLN A 42 7.03 2.25 -10.96
CA GLN A 42 6.41 1.02 -11.49
C GLN A 42 7.44 -0.11 -11.67
N ASN A 43 8.73 0.22 -11.65
CA ASN A 43 9.82 -0.75 -11.69
C ASN A 43 10.42 -0.85 -10.28
N PHE A 44 10.11 -1.92 -9.57
CA PHE A 44 10.68 -2.19 -8.27
C PHE A 44 12.17 -2.58 -8.43
N ASP A 45 13.04 -1.86 -7.70
CA ASP A 45 14.47 -2.14 -7.63
C ASP A 45 14.78 -2.76 -6.25
N PRO A 46 15.02 -4.09 -6.18
CA PRO A 46 15.26 -4.79 -4.92
C PRO A 46 16.47 -4.25 -4.17
N GLU A 47 17.49 -3.74 -4.88
CA GLU A 47 18.71 -3.20 -4.28
C GLU A 47 18.46 -1.87 -3.54
N LYS A 48 17.33 -1.21 -3.82
CA LYS A 48 16.94 0.09 -3.24
C LYS A 48 15.74 -0.03 -2.31
N LEU A 49 15.58 -1.18 -1.64
CA LEU A 49 14.52 -1.36 -0.65
C LEU A 49 14.68 -0.34 0.50
N ALA A 50 13.69 0.56 0.62
CA ALA A 50 13.70 1.58 1.66
C ALA A 50 13.31 1.01 3.03
N PRO A 51 13.76 1.61 4.15
CA PRO A 51 13.39 1.18 5.50
C PRO A 51 11.88 1.18 5.75
N THR A 52 11.13 2.08 5.13
CA THR A 52 9.67 2.09 5.18
C THR A 52 9.14 2.27 3.77
N GLY A 53 7.99 1.72 3.46
CA GLY A 53 7.38 1.96 2.17
C GLY A 53 6.04 1.27 2.03
N GLN A 54 5.52 1.36 0.82
CA GLN A 54 4.32 0.66 0.44
C GLN A 54 4.32 0.32 -1.05
N VAL A 55 3.58 -0.73 -1.36
CA VAL A 55 3.24 -1.15 -2.72
C VAL A 55 1.75 -1.36 -2.79
N PHE A 56 1.12 -0.93 -3.87
CA PHE A 56 -0.31 -1.14 -4.06
C PHE A 56 -0.65 -1.39 -5.52
N ASN A 57 -1.73 -2.16 -5.73
CA ASN A 57 -2.38 -2.33 -7.01
C ASN A 57 -3.91 -2.30 -6.84
N GLN A 58 -4.66 -2.74 -7.85
CA GLN A 58 -6.12 -2.77 -7.79
C GLN A 58 -6.68 -3.68 -6.69
N THR A 59 -5.96 -4.71 -6.24
CA THR A 59 -6.47 -5.75 -5.33
C THR A 59 -5.86 -5.72 -3.93
N ALA A 60 -4.68 -5.15 -3.75
CA ALA A 60 -4.00 -5.11 -2.47
C ALA A 60 -3.10 -3.88 -2.29
N GLU A 61 -2.82 -3.57 -1.03
CA GLU A 61 -1.74 -2.69 -0.58
C GLU A 61 -0.94 -3.42 0.50
N ILE A 62 0.38 -3.37 0.38
CA ILE A 62 1.32 -3.81 1.41
C ILE A 62 2.07 -2.59 1.91
N ARG A 63 2.25 -2.51 3.23
CA ARG A 63 3.13 -1.55 3.89
C ARG A 63 4.19 -2.30 4.66
N TRP A 64 5.40 -1.75 4.69
CA TRP A 64 6.47 -2.31 5.49
C TRP A 64 7.17 -1.24 6.33
N GLN A 65 7.73 -1.67 7.45
CA GLN A 65 8.60 -0.88 8.31
C GLN A 65 9.75 -1.74 8.83
N GLN A 66 10.98 -1.26 8.68
CA GLN A 66 12.18 -1.92 9.16
C GLN A 66 12.26 -1.89 10.69
N LYS A 67 12.61 -3.02 11.30
CA LYS A 67 12.89 -3.26 12.72
C LYS A 67 14.21 -4.01 12.83
N GLY A 68 15.30 -3.27 13.09
CA GLY A 68 16.65 -3.82 13.04
C GLY A 68 16.96 -4.40 11.65
N ASP A 69 17.32 -5.68 11.59
CA ASP A 69 17.66 -6.38 10.36
C ASP A 69 16.44 -7.03 9.66
N SER A 70 15.25 -6.77 10.16
CA SER A 70 13.99 -7.37 9.69
C SER A 70 12.93 -6.31 9.39
N TYR A 71 11.78 -6.75 8.87
CA TYR A 71 10.65 -5.90 8.51
C TYR A 71 9.35 -6.41 9.12
N ASP A 72 8.54 -5.49 9.61
CA ASP A 72 7.13 -5.74 9.91
C ASP A 72 6.30 -5.32 8.69
N ILE A 73 5.34 -6.17 8.33
CA ILE A 73 4.51 -6.02 7.14
C ILE A 73 3.05 -5.96 7.54
N LEU A 74 2.32 -4.98 6.98
CA LEU A 74 0.86 -4.91 6.99
C LEU A 74 0.35 -5.18 5.57
N TRP A 75 -0.57 -6.12 5.44
CA TRP A 75 -1.23 -6.48 4.19
C TRP A 75 -2.71 -6.11 4.26
N LEU A 76 -3.15 -5.31 3.29
CA LEU A 76 -4.51 -4.81 3.14
C LEU A 76 -5.01 -5.25 1.76
N GLY A 77 -6.02 -6.09 1.65
CA GLY A 77 -6.58 -6.33 0.32
C GLY A 77 -8.02 -6.80 0.29
N ILE A 78 -8.48 -6.97 -0.95
CA ILE A 78 -9.86 -7.25 -1.31
C ILE A 78 -9.94 -8.41 -2.28
N GLU A 79 -11.11 -9.06 -2.33
CA GLU A 79 -11.37 -10.10 -3.33
C GLU A 79 -11.09 -9.59 -4.76
N PRO A 80 -10.45 -10.42 -5.60
CA PRO A 80 -10.19 -11.85 -5.39
C PRO A 80 -8.89 -12.18 -4.63
N ALA A 81 -8.14 -11.20 -4.14
CA ALA A 81 -6.94 -11.51 -3.36
C ALA A 81 -7.32 -12.24 -2.07
N GLN A 82 -6.39 -13.04 -1.56
CA GLN A 82 -6.50 -13.74 -0.29
C GLN A 82 -5.33 -13.33 0.58
N LEU A 83 -5.45 -13.54 1.90
CA LEU A 83 -4.32 -13.34 2.78
C LEU A 83 -3.22 -14.35 2.43
N PRO A 84 -1.99 -13.91 2.09
CA PRO A 84 -0.92 -14.83 1.71
C PRO A 84 -0.52 -15.76 2.87
N PRO A 85 0.04 -16.95 2.59
CA PRO A 85 0.51 -17.86 3.63
C PRO A 85 1.51 -17.22 4.59
N GLY A 86 1.35 -17.52 5.88
CA GLY A 86 2.24 -17.05 6.94
C GLY A 86 1.99 -15.62 7.40
N PHE A 87 0.89 -14.98 6.99
CA PHE A 87 0.37 -13.79 7.65
C PHE A 87 -0.59 -14.18 8.79
N THR A 88 -0.53 -13.46 9.89
CA THR A 88 -1.52 -13.51 10.95
C THR A 88 -2.66 -12.59 10.58
N ALA A 89 -3.88 -13.13 10.46
CA ALA A 89 -5.07 -12.32 10.24
C ALA A 89 -5.31 -11.40 11.44
N MET A 90 -5.62 -10.13 11.17
CA MET A 90 -6.04 -9.21 12.21
C MET A 90 -7.50 -9.48 12.55
N GLU A 91 -7.83 -9.58 13.83
CA GLU A 91 -9.21 -9.74 14.28
C GLU A 91 -10.11 -8.61 13.77
N GLY A 92 -11.32 -8.96 13.34
CA GLY A 92 -12.30 -8.02 12.83
C GLY A 92 -13.15 -8.59 11.68
N ASP A 93 -14.37 -8.07 11.51
CA ASP A 93 -15.19 -8.37 10.33
C ASP A 93 -14.90 -7.32 9.25
N TRP A 94 -13.83 -7.55 8.49
CA TRP A 94 -13.30 -6.56 7.55
C TRP A 94 -14.15 -6.45 6.29
N CYS A 95 -14.55 -5.21 5.96
CA CYS A 95 -15.10 -4.88 4.65
C CYS A 95 -14.40 -3.66 4.06
N CYS A 96 -14.40 -3.59 2.73
CA CYS A 96 -13.82 -2.48 1.99
C CYS A 96 -14.91 -1.70 1.25
N ASP A 97 -14.90 -0.39 1.46
CA ASP A 97 -15.63 0.57 0.64
C ASP A 97 -14.70 1.12 -0.43
N LEU A 98 -15.06 0.86 -1.69
CA LEU A 98 -14.55 1.60 -2.84
C LEU A 98 -15.38 2.89 -2.94
N GLN A 99 -15.26 3.77 -1.95
CA GLN A 99 -15.60 5.15 -2.23
C GLN A 99 -14.42 5.65 -3.05
N ASP A 100 -14.59 5.67 -4.37
CA ASP A 100 -13.67 6.22 -5.36
C ASP A 100 -13.50 7.73 -5.14
N LEU A 101 -12.99 8.12 -3.97
CA LEU A 101 -12.57 9.47 -3.69
C LEU A 101 -11.28 9.66 -4.47
N GLN A 102 -11.36 10.46 -5.52
CA GLN A 102 -10.20 10.86 -6.30
C GLN A 102 -9.14 11.40 -5.35
N ALA A 103 -7.97 10.74 -5.33
CA ALA A 103 -6.83 11.33 -4.66
C ALA A 103 -6.40 12.52 -5.52
N LYS A 104 -6.61 13.75 -5.01
CA LYS A 104 -6.21 14.96 -5.76
C LYS A 104 -4.69 14.98 -5.92
N VAL A 105 -4.23 14.65 -7.12
CA VAL A 105 -2.85 14.87 -7.53
C VAL A 105 -2.73 16.32 -7.97
N TYR A 106 -1.90 17.09 -7.27
CA TYR A 106 -1.68 18.49 -7.63
C TYR A 106 -0.85 18.61 -8.91
N PRO A 107 -1.19 19.54 -9.82
CA PRO A 107 -0.39 19.79 -11.01
C PRO A 107 1.00 20.31 -10.63
N PRO A 108 2.02 20.15 -11.49
CA PRO A 108 3.37 20.68 -11.24
C PRO A 108 3.41 22.20 -11.05
N THR A 109 2.40 22.90 -11.56
CA THR A 109 2.21 24.36 -11.44
C THR A 109 1.59 24.80 -10.11
N GLU A 110 1.18 23.87 -9.25
CA GLU A 110 0.64 24.19 -7.92
C GLU A 110 1.74 24.73 -7.00
N THR A 111 1.48 25.90 -6.41
CA THR A 111 2.46 26.64 -5.59
C THR A 111 2.06 26.76 -4.12
N LYS A 112 0.78 26.50 -3.79
CA LYS A 112 0.24 26.64 -2.42
C LYS A 112 0.23 25.34 -1.64
N LEU A 113 0.20 24.20 -2.33
CA LEU A 113 0.14 22.87 -1.74
C LEU A 113 1.43 22.11 -2.01
N PRO A 114 1.71 21.01 -1.27
CA PRO A 114 2.91 20.22 -1.50
C PRO A 114 3.04 19.87 -2.98
N ARG A 115 4.21 20.19 -3.56
CA ARG A 115 4.49 19.99 -4.98
C ARG A 115 4.17 18.55 -5.39
N ARG A 116 3.73 18.37 -6.64
CA ARG A 116 3.39 17.07 -7.24
C ARG A 116 4.41 15.99 -6.82
N LEU A 117 3.89 14.84 -6.40
CA LEU A 117 4.71 13.65 -6.17
C LEU A 117 5.41 13.28 -7.48
N ARG A 118 6.75 13.21 -7.45
CA ARG A 118 7.56 12.91 -8.64
C ARG A 118 7.18 11.53 -9.19
N ASN A 119 7.24 11.41 -10.52
CA ASN A 119 7.13 10.13 -11.24
C ASN A 119 5.77 9.42 -11.13
N LEU A 120 4.69 10.13 -10.83
CA LEU A 120 3.35 9.55 -11.03
C LEU A 120 3.04 9.53 -12.54
N PRO A 121 2.77 8.36 -13.15
CA PRO A 121 2.35 8.31 -14.55
C PRO A 121 1.07 9.13 -14.75
N ASP A 122 1.03 9.95 -15.80
CA ASP A 122 -0.11 10.85 -16.07
C ASP A 122 -1.43 10.09 -16.33
N GLU A 123 -1.34 8.79 -16.64
CA GLU A 123 -2.45 7.91 -16.97
C GLU A 123 -3.08 7.20 -15.76
N ILE A 124 -2.51 7.35 -14.56
CA ILE A 124 -2.96 6.60 -13.37
C ILE A 124 -3.85 7.48 -12.49
N ASP A 125 -5.15 7.16 -12.46
CA ASP A 125 -6.10 7.75 -11.52
C ASP A 125 -5.97 7.07 -10.15
N ILE A 126 -5.16 7.66 -9.26
CA ILE A 126 -5.02 7.17 -7.89
C ILE A 126 -6.32 7.45 -7.12
N LYS A 127 -6.81 6.43 -6.44
CA LYS A 127 -7.96 6.49 -5.55
C LYS A 127 -7.62 5.99 -4.16
N GLN A 128 -8.52 6.24 -3.22
CA GLN A 128 -8.46 5.71 -1.87
C GLN A 128 -9.53 4.64 -1.67
N ARG A 129 -9.27 3.70 -0.76
CA ARG A 129 -10.26 2.73 -0.27
C ARG A 129 -10.15 2.58 1.23
N TYR A 130 -11.28 2.33 1.88
CA TYR A 130 -11.37 2.28 3.33
C TYR A 130 -11.61 0.86 3.81
N PHE A 131 -10.69 0.36 4.63
CA PHE A 131 -10.84 -0.89 5.37
C PHE A 131 -11.49 -0.58 6.71
N ARG A 132 -12.71 -1.06 6.87
CA ARG A 132 -13.54 -0.80 8.04
C ARG A 132 -14.02 -2.09 8.66
N ASP A 133 -14.20 -2.06 9.97
CA ASP A 133 -14.89 -3.12 10.68
C ASP A 133 -16.40 -3.00 10.42
N ARG A 134 -17.03 -4.10 9.97
CA ARG A 134 -18.45 -4.11 9.56
C ARG A 134 -19.38 -3.92 10.74
N GLN A 135 -19.01 -4.36 11.94
CA GLN A 135 -19.86 -4.29 13.12
C GLN A 135 -19.89 -2.88 13.70
N THR A 136 -18.74 -2.21 13.74
CA THR A 136 -18.60 -0.88 14.34
C THR A 136 -18.69 0.26 13.34
N ALA A 137 -18.61 -0.04 12.04
CA ALA A 137 -18.46 0.93 10.94
C ALA A 137 -17.20 1.82 11.06
N THR A 138 -16.25 1.45 11.92
CA THR A 138 -15.00 2.20 12.14
C THR A 138 -14.03 1.97 11.00
N ILE A 139 -13.52 3.04 10.39
CA ILE A 139 -12.43 2.96 9.41
C ILE A 139 -11.11 2.84 10.17
N HIS A 140 -10.43 1.71 10.02
CA HIS A 140 -9.13 1.46 10.65
C HIS A 140 -7.97 1.76 9.71
N PHE A 141 -8.14 1.51 8.40
CA PHE A 141 -7.09 1.76 7.41
C PHE A 141 -7.65 2.44 6.17
N THR A 142 -6.89 3.40 5.66
CA THR A 142 -7.10 4.00 4.33
C THR A 142 -5.97 3.53 3.43
N ALA A 143 -6.25 2.83 2.33
CA ALA A 143 -5.25 2.35 1.39
C ALA A 143 -5.38 3.04 0.03
N LEU A 144 -4.30 3.06 -0.74
CA LEU A 144 -4.28 3.50 -2.12
C LEU A 144 -4.69 2.37 -3.07
N THR A 145 -5.23 2.77 -4.21
CA THR A 145 -5.52 1.94 -5.37
C THR A 145 -5.41 2.82 -6.61
N TYR A 146 -5.50 2.20 -7.79
CA TYR A 146 -5.70 2.94 -9.04
C TYR A 146 -6.81 2.27 -9.87
N GLN A 147 -7.32 2.96 -10.88
CA GLN A 147 -8.19 2.38 -11.92
C GLN A 147 -7.48 2.36 -13.27
#